data_AF-A0A1M7IMQ0-F1
#
_entry.id   AF-A0A1M7IMQ0-F1
#
_cell.length_a   1.000
_cell.length_b   1.000
_cell.length_c   1.000
_cell.angle_alpha   90.00
_cell.angle_beta   90.00
_cell.angle_gamma   90.00
#
_symmetry.space_group_name_H-M   'P 1'
#
loop_
_entity.id
_entity.type
_entity.pdbx_description
1 polymer ?
#
loop_
_entity_poly.entity_id
_entity_poly.type
_entity_poly.pdbx_seq_one_letter_code
_entity_poly.pdbx_strand_id
1 'polypeptide(L)'
;MIKKLCTLLAACCVMTAANATQPFSPDDWLNPMLYPKDSQPFGKSMSSWAELNWQWIYAQPFDHNPYLDPTGADCAVGQSGPVWQLAPIAAMMSGTYTRTCTIPSGKAVFLQIGAVADDWPCPDPAFGPKPGQSLYDFLVADAVTYNMVTELDLTLDGRPIFNPLHYIYTSDDLFALKGDPSEVQFDPCITGGYQPSIMYGYFMMFRPMSPGMHTIVRHNHDSDGKDLTFIYHLTVQ
;
A
#
# COMPACT_ATOMS: atom_id res chain seq x y z
N MET A 1 -13.96 60.54 -37.56
CA MET A 1 -14.08 60.72 -36.09
C MET A 1 -13.48 59.50 -35.40
N ILE A 2 -12.91 59.74 -34.22
CA ILE A 2 -11.83 59.00 -33.55
C ILE A 2 -12.19 57.57 -33.09
N LYS A 3 -11.23 56.64 -33.29
CA LYS A 3 -11.16 55.29 -32.73
C LYS A 3 -11.16 55.31 -31.20
N LYS A 4 -11.89 54.41 -30.55
CA LYS A 4 -11.57 53.98 -29.17
C LYS A 4 -11.48 52.46 -29.10
N LEU A 5 -10.24 52.01 -29.05
CA LEU A 5 -9.81 50.66 -28.74
C LEU A 5 -9.87 50.53 -27.21
N CYS A 6 -10.73 49.67 -26.67
CA CYS A 6 -10.70 49.29 -25.26
C CYS A 6 -9.69 48.15 -25.09
N THR A 7 -8.47 48.50 -24.69
CA THR A 7 -7.44 47.54 -24.30
C THR A 7 -7.77 47.00 -22.91
N LEU A 8 -8.31 45.78 -22.83
CA LEU A 8 -8.33 45.02 -21.57
C LEU A 8 -6.92 44.45 -21.34
N LEU A 9 -6.21 44.99 -20.36
CA LEU A 9 -5.07 44.30 -19.76
C LEU A 9 -5.62 43.10 -18.98
N ALA A 10 -5.47 41.89 -19.53
CA ALA A 10 -5.57 40.67 -18.75
C ALA A 10 -4.28 40.54 -17.93
N ALA A 11 -4.35 40.87 -16.65
CA ALA A 11 -3.28 40.54 -15.70
C ALA A 11 -3.28 39.02 -15.50
N CYS A 12 -2.30 38.33 -16.10
CA CYS A 12 -1.97 36.96 -15.73
C CYS A 12 -1.43 36.96 -14.28
N CYS A 13 -2.31 36.84 -13.30
CA CYS A 13 -1.91 36.43 -11.96
C CYS A 13 -1.49 34.97 -12.02
N VAL A 14 -0.19 34.73 -12.10
CA VAL A 14 0.39 33.41 -11.85
C VAL A 14 0.13 33.13 -10.37
N MET A 15 -0.87 32.29 -10.08
CA MET A 15 -1.05 31.75 -8.73
C MET A 15 0.10 30.78 -8.48
N THR A 16 1.16 31.25 -7.84
CA THR A 16 2.11 30.37 -7.19
C THR A 16 1.35 29.66 -6.07
N ALA A 17 0.98 28.39 -6.29
CA ALA A 17 0.56 27.52 -5.22
C ALA A 17 1.72 27.45 -4.21
N ALA A 18 1.57 28.12 -3.09
CA ALA A 18 2.46 27.92 -1.97
C ALA A 18 2.25 26.47 -1.52
N ASN A 19 3.25 25.61 -1.74
CA ASN A 19 3.32 24.33 -1.05
C ASN A 19 3.42 24.66 0.45
N ALA A 20 2.29 24.68 1.13
CA ALA A 20 2.28 24.65 2.58
C ALA A 20 3.02 23.38 2.98
N THR A 21 4.23 23.54 3.53
CA THR A 21 4.95 22.46 4.18
C THR A 21 4.01 21.91 5.25
N GLN A 22 3.47 20.71 5.04
CA GLN A 22 2.65 20.07 6.04
C GLN A 22 3.44 20.00 7.36
N PRO A 23 2.82 20.34 8.49
CA PRO A 23 3.51 20.30 9.77
C PRO A 23 4.00 18.88 10.03
N PHE A 24 5.29 18.76 10.32
CA PHE A 24 5.94 17.50 10.66
C PHE A 24 5.30 16.92 11.92
N SER A 25 4.86 15.66 11.87
CA SER A 25 4.30 14.98 13.04
C SER A 25 5.42 14.63 14.03
N PRO A 26 5.17 14.60 15.35
CA PRO A 26 6.12 14.05 16.32
C PRO A 26 6.61 12.63 15.95
N ASP A 27 5.74 11.83 15.32
CA ASP A 27 6.09 10.48 14.87
C ASP A 27 7.16 10.48 13.77
N ASP A 28 7.18 11.51 12.91
CA ASP A 28 8.16 11.61 11.83
C ASP A 28 9.58 11.81 12.36
N TRP A 29 9.72 12.41 13.56
CA TRP A 29 11.00 12.52 14.28
C TRP A 29 11.42 11.17 14.89
N LEU A 30 10.44 10.43 15.41
CA LEU A 30 10.68 9.15 16.09
C LEU A 30 11.01 8.02 15.10
N ASN A 31 10.55 8.14 13.85
CA ASN A 31 10.71 7.13 12.80
C ASN A 31 11.58 7.62 11.62
N PRO A 32 12.85 8.00 11.81
CA PRO A 32 13.68 8.60 10.76
C PRO A 32 13.99 7.65 9.58
N MET A 33 13.85 6.34 9.79
CA MET A 33 13.98 5.29 8.77
C MET A 33 12.77 5.19 7.84
N LEU A 34 11.63 5.75 8.22
CA LEU A 34 10.42 5.78 7.41
C LEU A 34 10.31 7.10 6.65
N TYR A 35 9.57 7.06 5.54
CA TYR A 35 8.96 8.26 5.01
C TYR A 35 7.76 8.66 5.89
N PRO A 36 7.52 9.97 6.12
CA PRO A 36 6.36 10.46 6.87
C PRO A 36 5.04 9.93 6.30
N LYS A 37 4.05 9.72 7.17
CA LYS A 37 2.73 9.18 6.81
C LYS A 37 2.08 9.91 5.63
N ASP A 38 2.08 11.24 5.69
CA ASP A 38 1.40 12.09 4.70
C ASP A 38 2.35 12.59 3.58
N SER A 39 3.57 12.05 3.53
CA SER A 39 4.52 12.41 2.47
C SER A 39 4.18 11.79 1.12
N GLN A 40 4.75 12.37 0.06
CA GLN A 40 4.58 11.89 -1.31
C GLN A 40 5.91 11.42 -1.91
N PRO A 41 6.50 10.32 -1.40
CA PRO A 41 7.77 9.82 -1.90
C PRO A 41 7.68 9.50 -3.40
N PHE A 42 8.67 9.99 -4.15
CA PHE A 42 8.75 9.83 -5.60
C PHE A 42 7.50 10.34 -6.35
N GLY A 43 6.80 11.34 -5.80
CA GLY A 43 5.68 12.02 -6.45
C GLY A 43 4.33 11.29 -6.35
N LYS A 44 4.18 10.35 -5.42
CA LYS A 44 2.93 9.61 -5.16
C LYS A 44 2.64 9.58 -3.66
N SER A 45 1.37 9.69 -3.28
CA SER A 45 0.93 9.47 -1.89
C SER A 45 1.18 8.02 -1.46
N MET A 46 1.15 7.79 -0.14
CA MET A 46 1.22 6.43 0.41
C MET A 46 0.03 5.57 -0.02
N SER A 47 -1.19 6.14 -0.12
CA SER A 47 -2.37 5.47 -0.67
C SER A 47 -2.12 4.97 -2.10
N SER A 48 -1.59 5.82 -2.99
CA SER A 48 -1.24 5.41 -4.36
C SER A 48 -0.14 4.35 -4.43
N TRP A 49 0.84 4.36 -3.51
CA TRP A 49 1.83 3.28 -3.43
C TRP A 49 1.22 1.95 -2.97
N ALA A 50 0.20 2.01 -2.12
CA ALA A 50 -0.53 0.85 -1.64
C ALA A 50 -1.48 0.27 -2.70
N GLU A 51 -2.10 1.12 -3.52
CA GLU A 51 -2.83 0.69 -4.73
C GLU A 51 -1.89 -0.02 -5.71
N LEU A 52 -0.70 0.55 -5.95
CA LEU A 52 0.33 -0.08 -6.79
C LEU A 52 0.83 -1.40 -6.22
N ASN A 53 0.84 -1.55 -4.89
CA ASN A 53 1.21 -2.80 -4.25
C ASN A 53 0.18 -3.90 -4.55
N TRP A 54 -1.12 -3.61 -4.41
CA TRP A 54 -2.18 -4.55 -4.78
C TRP A 54 -2.20 -4.85 -6.28
N GLN A 55 -2.03 -3.85 -7.14
CA GLN A 55 -1.90 -4.07 -8.58
C GLN A 55 -0.71 -4.98 -8.91
N TRP A 56 0.41 -4.83 -8.20
CA TRP A 56 1.56 -5.71 -8.37
C TRP A 56 1.25 -7.15 -7.94
N ILE A 57 0.67 -7.36 -6.75
CA ILE A 57 0.29 -8.68 -6.23
C ILE A 57 -0.63 -9.42 -7.21
N TYR A 58 -1.76 -8.79 -7.57
CA TYR A 58 -2.77 -9.43 -8.42
C TYR A 58 -2.34 -9.58 -9.89
N ALA A 59 -1.36 -8.80 -10.36
CA ALA A 59 -0.83 -8.97 -11.71
C ALA A 59 0.04 -10.22 -11.87
N GLN A 60 0.43 -10.89 -10.78
CA GLN A 60 1.22 -12.11 -10.85
C GLN A 60 0.32 -13.33 -11.03
N PRO A 61 0.78 -14.39 -11.74
CA PRO A 61 0.11 -15.68 -11.72
C PRO A 61 0.12 -16.32 -10.34
N PHE A 62 -0.90 -17.10 -10.02
CA PHE A 62 -1.10 -17.75 -8.71
C PHE A 62 0.14 -18.51 -8.20
N ASP A 63 0.80 -19.29 -9.07
CA ASP A 63 1.98 -20.10 -8.71
C ASP A 63 3.26 -19.26 -8.45
N HIS A 64 3.26 -17.98 -8.83
CA HIS A 64 4.36 -17.03 -8.67
C HIS A 64 3.93 -15.76 -7.92
N ASN A 65 2.83 -15.83 -7.17
CA ASN A 65 2.30 -14.69 -6.46
C ASN A 65 3.10 -14.45 -5.16
N PRO A 66 3.73 -13.28 -4.99
CA PRO A 66 4.56 -12.97 -3.81
C PRO A 66 3.77 -12.93 -2.50
N TYR A 67 2.43 -12.77 -2.56
CA TYR A 67 1.56 -12.91 -1.39
C TYR A 67 1.48 -14.36 -0.90
N LEU A 68 1.42 -15.32 -1.85
CA LEU A 68 1.27 -16.75 -1.61
C LEU A 68 2.60 -17.50 -1.42
N ASP A 69 3.73 -16.90 -1.79
CA ASP A 69 5.06 -17.48 -1.61
C ASP A 69 5.57 -17.37 -0.15
N PRO A 70 5.65 -18.46 0.62
CA PRO A 70 6.10 -18.39 2.01
C PRO A 70 7.61 -18.14 2.16
N THR A 71 8.40 -18.32 1.11
CA THR A 71 9.88 -18.31 1.16
C THR A 71 10.49 -16.97 0.80
N GLY A 72 9.88 -16.25 -0.15
CA GLY A 72 10.38 -15.00 -0.72
C GLY A 72 11.16 -15.19 -2.03
N ALA A 73 11.11 -16.38 -2.63
CA ALA A 73 11.62 -16.67 -3.97
C ALA A 73 11.02 -15.73 -5.04
N ASP A 74 9.75 -15.34 -4.90
CA ASP A 74 9.04 -14.47 -5.85
C ASP A 74 9.10 -12.98 -5.44
N CYS A 75 9.90 -12.60 -4.44
CA CYS A 75 9.89 -11.21 -3.95
C CYS A 75 10.35 -10.16 -5.00
N ALA A 76 11.02 -10.61 -6.06
CA ALA A 76 11.52 -9.78 -7.16
C ALA A 76 10.65 -9.80 -8.41
N VAL A 77 9.58 -10.60 -8.43
CA VAL A 77 8.75 -10.79 -9.62
C VAL A 77 8.11 -9.47 -10.04
N GLY A 78 8.18 -9.14 -11.34
CA GLY A 78 7.50 -7.98 -11.91
C GLY A 78 7.91 -6.60 -11.36
N GLN A 79 8.98 -6.49 -10.57
CA GLN A 79 9.33 -5.25 -9.88
C GLN A 79 10.21 -4.30 -10.70
N SER A 80 9.96 -3.00 -10.57
CA SER A 80 10.74 -1.96 -11.22
C SER A 80 10.56 -0.60 -10.52
N GLY A 81 11.30 0.43 -10.95
CA GLY A 81 11.16 1.77 -10.38
C GLY A 81 11.88 1.97 -9.04
N PRO A 82 11.62 3.09 -8.32
CA PRO A 82 12.39 3.47 -7.14
C PRO A 82 11.94 2.80 -5.84
N VAL A 83 10.81 2.09 -5.86
CA VAL A 83 10.20 1.44 -4.70
C VAL A 83 10.18 -0.06 -4.95
N TRP A 84 10.61 -0.82 -3.95
CA TRP A 84 10.52 -2.27 -3.89
C TRP A 84 9.33 -2.65 -3.02
N GLN A 85 8.31 -3.23 -3.64
CA GLN A 85 7.12 -3.70 -2.95
C GLN A 85 7.44 -4.95 -2.13
N LEU A 86 6.97 -5.04 -0.90
CA LEU A 86 7.14 -6.19 -0.04
C LEU A 86 5.76 -6.67 0.40
N ALA A 87 5.32 -7.77 -0.20
CA ALA A 87 4.04 -8.41 0.10
C ALA A 87 3.98 -8.89 1.56
N PRO A 88 2.80 -8.94 2.18
CA PRO A 88 2.63 -9.59 3.47
C PRO A 88 2.83 -11.10 3.31
N ILE A 89 3.01 -11.81 4.42
CA ILE A 89 3.00 -13.27 4.42
C ILE A 89 1.60 -13.72 4.82
N ALA A 90 0.95 -14.52 3.96
CA ALA A 90 -0.34 -15.13 4.28
C ALA A 90 -0.17 -16.12 5.46
N ALA A 91 -0.79 -15.81 6.59
CA ALA A 91 -0.72 -16.61 7.81
C ALA A 91 -2.11 -17.09 8.25
N MET A 92 -2.32 -18.39 8.26
CA MET A 92 -3.62 -19.00 8.59
C MET A 92 -3.78 -19.32 10.09
N MET A 93 -2.67 -19.34 10.84
CA MET A 93 -2.64 -19.69 12.26
C MET A 93 -1.61 -18.84 13.01
N SER A 94 -1.79 -18.70 14.32
CA SER A 94 -0.80 -18.07 15.19
C SER A 94 0.58 -18.72 15.02
N GLY A 95 1.65 -17.93 15.09
CA GLY A 95 3.01 -18.44 14.97
C GLY A 95 3.99 -17.45 14.36
N THR A 96 5.17 -17.97 14.05
CA THR A 96 6.26 -17.21 13.44
C THR A 96 6.45 -17.62 11.98
N TYR A 97 6.47 -16.63 11.09
CA TYR A 97 6.65 -16.78 9.66
C TYR A 97 7.87 -15.98 9.21
N THR A 98 8.70 -16.58 8.36
CA THR A 98 9.96 -15.97 7.93
C THR A 98 10.06 -15.96 6.42
N ARG A 99 10.42 -14.82 5.83
CA ARG A 99 10.65 -14.65 4.39
C ARG A 99 12.01 -14.01 4.15
N THR A 100 12.71 -14.45 3.10
CA THR A 100 13.99 -13.86 2.68
C THR A 100 13.83 -13.18 1.33
N CYS A 101 14.36 -11.97 1.16
CA CYS A 101 14.30 -11.26 -0.11
C CYS A 101 15.62 -10.54 -0.42
N THR A 102 15.99 -10.52 -1.70
CA THR A 102 17.11 -9.71 -2.18
C THR A 102 16.58 -8.48 -2.89
N ILE A 103 17.06 -7.31 -2.49
CA ILE A 103 16.57 -6.00 -2.93
C ILE A 103 17.73 -5.24 -3.57
N PRO A 104 17.54 -4.63 -4.76
CA PRO A 104 18.55 -3.75 -5.32
C PRO A 104 18.87 -2.56 -4.42
N SER A 105 20.12 -2.15 -4.35
CA SER A 105 20.51 -0.95 -3.60
C SER A 105 19.83 0.32 -4.12
N GLY A 106 19.57 1.26 -3.20
CA GLY A 106 18.94 2.54 -3.51
C GLY A 106 17.41 2.50 -3.68
N LYS A 107 16.75 1.35 -3.48
CA LYS A 107 15.28 1.24 -3.48
C LYS A 107 14.71 1.58 -2.10
N ALA A 108 13.63 2.35 -2.07
CA ALA A 108 12.77 2.39 -0.88
C ALA A 108 12.01 1.05 -0.76
N VAL A 109 11.71 0.59 0.45
CA VAL A 109 10.98 -0.68 0.66
C VAL A 109 9.58 -0.37 1.16
N PHE A 110 8.56 -0.80 0.42
CA PHE A 110 7.15 -0.57 0.78
C PHE A 110 6.53 -1.85 1.32
N LEU A 111 6.42 -1.92 2.64
CA LEU A 111 5.88 -3.07 3.35
C LEU A 111 4.36 -2.96 3.46
N GLN A 112 3.65 -3.95 2.92
CA GLN A 112 2.25 -4.20 3.27
C GLN A 112 2.21 -5.06 4.54
N ILE A 113 1.52 -4.57 5.57
CA ILE A 113 1.44 -5.24 6.87
C ILE A 113 0.19 -6.11 6.93
N GLY A 114 -0.97 -5.51 6.68
CA GLY A 114 -2.28 -6.14 6.65
C GLY A 114 -3.27 -5.16 6.04
N ALA A 115 -3.95 -5.58 4.99
CA ALA A 115 -4.84 -4.73 4.22
C ALA A 115 -5.81 -5.58 3.42
N VAL A 116 -6.87 -4.94 2.94
CA VAL A 116 -7.82 -5.48 1.98
C VAL A 116 -7.74 -4.64 0.70
N ALA A 117 -7.91 -5.29 -0.45
CA ALA A 117 -8.38 -4.67 -1.67
C ALA A 117 -9.82 -5.14 -1.84
N ASP A 118 -10.75 -4.21 -2.00
CA ASP A 118 -12.15 -4.52 -2.23
C ASP A 118 -12.51 -4.06 -3.64
N ASP A 119 -12.94 -5.01 -4.47
CA ASP A 119 -13.12 -4.84 -5.91
C ASP A 119 -14.52 -5.21 -6.38
N TRP A 120 -14.90 -4.64 -7.50
CA TRP A 120 -16.21 -4.87 -8.10
C TRP A 120 -16.08 -5.13 -9.61
N PRO A 121 -16.87 -6.05 -10.19
CA PRO A 121 -17.85 -6.91 -9.53
C PRO A 121 -17.23 -8.18 -8.92
N CYS A 122 -17.81 -8.64 -7.80
CA CYS A 122 -17.56 -9.98 -7.25
C CYS A 122 -18.78 -10.89 -7.53
N PRO A 123 -18.66 -12.24 -7.65
CA PRO A 123 -19.77 -13.13 -8.00
C PRO A 123 -20.91 -13.23 -6.97
N ASP A 124 -20.84 -12.56 -5.82
CA ASP A 124 -21.95 -12.48 -4.87
C ASP A 124 -23.04 -11.50 -5.35
N PRO A 125 -24.26 -11.98 -5.70
CA PRO A 125 -25.34 -11.10 -6.15
C PRO A 125 -25.87 -10.15 -5.05
N ALA A 126 -25.57 -10.40 -3.78
CA ALA A 126 -25.91 -9.50 -2.68
C ALA A 126 -24.86 -8.39 -2.49
N PHE A 127 -23.69 -8.50 -3.15
CA PHE A 127 -22.60 -7.54 -3.07
C PHE A 127 -22.76 -6.44 -4.12
N GLY A 128 -23.22 -5.28 -3.68
CA GLY A 128 -23.30 -4.10 -4.54
C GLY A 128 -23.85 -2.87 -3.84
N PRO A 129 -23.66 -1.68 -4.44
CA PRO A 129 -24.11 -0.42 -3.86
C PRO A 129 -25.63 -0.37 -3.74
N LYS A 130 -26.12 0.23 -2.65
CA LYS A 130 -27.55 0.56 -2.50
C LYS A 130 -27.95 1.60 -3.56
N PRO A 131 -29.24 1.69 -3.96
CA PRO A 131 -29.70 2.73 -4.88
C PRO A 131 -29.29 4.13 -4.41
N GLY A 132 -28.55 4.86 -5.24
CA GLY A 132 -28.05 6.21 -4.95
C GLY A 132 -26.73 6.29 -4.18
N GLN A 133 -26.14 5.16 -3.77
CA GLN A 133 -24.79 5.10 -3.20
C GLN A 133 -23.75 5.04 -4.33
N SER A 134 -22.65 5.79 -4.21
CA SER A 134 -21.53 5.65 -5.15
C SER A 134 -20.83 4.30 -4.95
N LEU A 135 -20.18 3.79 -6.00
CA LEU A 135 -19.39 2.55 -5.88
C LEU A 135 -18.23 2.74 -4.90
N TYR A 136 -17.57 3.90 -4.92
CA TYR A 136 -16.52 4.26 -3.98
C TYR A 136 -16.99 4.18 -2.53
N ASP A 137 -18.09 4.89 -2.19
CA ASP A 137 -18.61 4.89 -0.81
C ASP A 137 -19.08 3.50 -0.36
N PHE A 138 -19.52 2.66 -1.30
CA PHE A 138 -19.88 1.28 -1.04
C PHE A 138 -18.66 0.44 -0.67
N LEU A 139 -17.63 0.40 -1.53
CA LEU A 139 -16.43 -0.40 -1.28
C LEU A 139 -15.63 0.10 -0.06
N VAL A 140 -15.56 1.42 0.15
CA VAL A 140 -14.92 1.96 1.36
C VAL A 140 -15.67 1.52 2.61
N ALA A 141 -17.01 1.57 2.61
CA ALA A 141 -17.81 1.17 3.76
C ALA A 141 -17.67 -0.33 4.09
N ASP A 142 -17.46 -1.18 3.08
CA ASP A 142 -17.22 -2.61 3.26
C ASP A 142 -15.77 -2.87 3.74
N ALA A 143 -14.78 -2.36 3.03
CA ALA A 143 -13.36 -2.58 3.31
C ALA A 143 -12.94 -2.17 4.73
N VAL A 144 -13.46 -1.06 5.27
CA VAL A 144 -13.10 -0.60 6.63
C VAL A 144 -13.61 -1.53 7.74
N THR A 145 -14.51 -2.46 7.42
CA THR A 145 -14.93 -3.50 8.38
C THR A 145 -13.88 -4.59 8.57
N TYR A 146 -12.94 -4.73 7.62
CA TYR A 146 -11.84 -5.70 7.66
C TYR A 146 -10.58 -5.10 8.29
N ASN A 147 -10.66 -4.73 9.56
CA ASN A 147 -9.47 -4.28 10.28
C ASN A 147 -8.51 -5.46 10.57
N MET A 148 -7.55 -5.71 9.69
CA MET A 148 -6.67 -6.89 9.76
C MET A 148 -5.67 -6.88 10.93
N VAL A 149 -5.47 -5.75 11.61
CA VAL A 149 -4.43 -5.61 12.64
C VAL A 149 -4.98 -4.81 13.82
N THR A 150 -4.93 -5.40 15.01
CA THR A 150 -5.47 -4.79 16.25
C THR A 150 -4.37 -4.26 17.16
N GLU A 151 -3.24 -4.95 17.20
CA GLU A 151 -2.02 -4.55 17.90
C GLU A 151 -0.84 -4.70 16.95
N LEU A 152 0.17 -3.83 17.02
CA LEU A 152 1.30 -3.88 16.12
C LEU A 152 2.56 -3.36 16.79
N ASP A 153 3.59 -4.19 16.81
CA ASP A 153 4.97 -3.83 17.10
C ASP A 153 5.82 -4.12 15.87
N LEU A 154 6.73 -3.21 15.54
CA LEU A 154 7.60 -3.38 14.38
C LEU A 154 8.99 -2.86 14.67
N THR A 155 10.01 -3.58 14.21
CA THR A 155 11.41 -3.16 14.28
C THR A 155 12.10 -3.27 12.92
N LEU A 156 13.06 -2.39 12.68
CA LEU A 156 14.06 -2.52 11.62
C LEU A 156 15.44 -2.61 12.28
N ASP A 157 16.14 -3.71 12.07
CA ASP A 157 17.46 -4.00 12.68
C ASP A 157 17.45 -3.82 14.20
N GLY A 158 16.36 -4.27 14.84
CA GLY A 158 16.13 -4.14 16.27
C GLY A 158 15.77 -2.73 16.76
N ARG A 159 15.70 -1.73 15.87
CA ARG A 159 15.22 -0.38 16.21
C ARG A 159 13.69 -0.34 16.09
N PRO A 160 12.96 0.09 17.13
CA PRO A 160 11.51 0.13 17.10
C PRO A 160 10.98 1.20 16.15
N ILE A 161 9.84 0.91 15.53
CA ILE A 161 8.97 1.89 14.90
C ILE A 161 7.94 2.33 15.94
N PHE A 162 7.84 3.63 16.17
CA PHE A 162 6.91 4.23 17.11
C PHE A 162 5.55 4.44 16.44
N ASN A 163 4.47 4.16 17.18
CA ASN A 163 3.08 4.30 16.74
C ASN A 163 2.79 3.65 15.37
N PRO A 164 3.16 2.38 15.15
CA PRO A 164 3.07 1.76 13.83
C PRO A 164 1.63 1.65 13.29
N LEU A 165 0.62 1.58 14.16
CA LEU A 165 -0.80 1.62 13.76
C LEU A 165 -1.23 2.96 13.15
N HIS A 166 -0.44 4.02 13.26
CA HIS A 166 -0.76 5.30 12.62
C HIS A 166 -0.61 5.23 11.09
N TYR A 167 0.17 4.30 10.55
CA TYR A 167 0.41 4.15 9.12
C TYR A 167 -0.68 3.33 8.41
N ILE A 168 -1.94 3.70 8.66
CA ILE A 168 -3.14 3.15 8.00
C ILE A 168 -3.62 4.07 6.87
N TYR A 169 -4.06 3.50 5.75
CA TYR A 169 -4.50 4.24 4.57
C TYR A 169 -5.78 3.66 3.99
N THR A 170 -6.54 4.54 3.35
CA THR A 170 -7.63 4.20 2.45
C THR A 170 -7.32 4.84 1.10
N SER A 171 -7.71 4.23 -0.01
CA SER A 171 -7.72 4.89 -1.32
C SER A 171 -8.47 6.22 -1.27
N ASP A 172 -8.00 7.20 -2.03
CA ASP A 172 -8.66 8.51 -2.15
C ASP A 172 -9.75 8.53 -3.25
N ASP A 173 -9.70 7.58 -4.18
CA ASP A 173 -10.67 7.34 -5.27
C ASP A 173 -10.60 5.85 -5.71
N LEU A 174 -11.47 5.42 -6.61
CA LEU A 174 -11.39 4.10 -7.23
C LEU A 174 -10.11 3.98 -8.06
N PHE A 175 -9.33 2.92 -7.81
CA PHE A 175 -8.26 2.50 -8.70
C PHE A 175 -8.69 1.31 -9.55
N ALA A 176 -7.98 1.04 -10.65
CA ALA A 176 -8.27 -0.09 -11.52
C ALA A 176 -7.34 -1.26 -11.19
N LEU A 177 -7.88 -2.34 -10.65
CA LEU A 177 -7.18 -3.60 -10.44
C LEU A 177 -7.37 -4.50 -11.65
N LYS A 178 -6.35 -5.27 -12.04
CA LYS A 178 -6.50 -6.33 -13.04
C LYS A 178 -5.73 -7.55 -12.55
N GLY A 179 -6.47 -8.54 -12.07
CA GLY A 179 -5.91 -9.82 -11.68
C GLY A 179 -5.50 -10.68 -12.86
N ASP A 180 -4.42 -11.45 -12.69
CA ASP A 180 -4.15 -12.60 -13.54
C ASP A 180 -5.30 -13.61 -13.39
N PRO A 181 -5.85 -14.18 -14.48
CA PRO A 181 -6.97 -15.10 -14.38
C PRO A 181 -6.72 -16.34 -13.52
N SER A 182 -5.46 -16.72 -13.26
CA SER A 182 -5.14 -17.84 -12.36
C SER A 182 -5.39 -17.53 -10.88
N GLU A 183 -5.49 -16.25 -10.50
CA GLU A 183 -5.79 -15.79 -9.13
C GLU A 183 -7.18 -16.17 -8.66
N VAL A 184 -8.09 -16.59 -9.55
CA VAL A 184 -9.43 -17.10 -9.19
C VAL A 184 -9.41 -18.28 -8.21
N GLN A 185 -8.26 -18.95 -8.08
CA GLN A 185 -8.04 -20.01 -7.08
C GLN A 185 -7.92 -19.47 -5.65
N PHE A 186 -7.42 -18.23 -5.51
CA PHE A 186 -7.29 -17.51 -4.26
C PHE A 186 -8.49 -16.58 -4.03
N ASP A 187 -8.90 -15.86 -5.06
CA ASP A 187 -9.89 -14.79 -5.02
C ASP A 187 -10.92 -14.97 -6.15
N PRO A 188 -12.13 -15.49 -5.85
CA PRO A 188 -13.16 -15.73 -6.85
C PRO A 188 -13.76 -14.44 -7.45
N CYS A 189 -13.45 -13.26 -6.92
CA CYS A 189 -13.87 -11.99 -7.50
C CYS A 189 -13.09 -11.65 -8.79
N ILE A 190 -11.93 -12.27 -9.03
CA ILE A 190 -11.10 -11.95 -10.20
C ILE A 190 -11.76 -12.37 -11.51
N THR A 191 -11.92 -11.40 -12.41
CA THR A 191 -12.56 -11.58 -13.72
C THR A 191 -11.57 -11.73 -14.88
N GLY A 192 -10.29 -11.40 -14.66
CA GLY A 192 -9.28 -11.21 -15.72
C GLY A 192 -9.39 -9.89 -16.49
N GLY A 193 -10.45 -9.10 -16.23
CA GLY A 193 -10.64 -7.74 -16.72
C GLY A 193 -10.15 -6.69 -15.72
N TYR A 194 -10.21 -5.41 -16.10
CA TYR A 194 -10.02 -4.32 -15.15
C TYR A 194 -11.29 -4.17 -14.29
N GLN A 195 -11.10 -4.15 -12.98
CA GLN A 195 -12.13 -3.98 -11.96
C GLN A 195 -11.88 -2.68 -11.19
N PRO A 196 -12.89 -1.81 -10.98
CA PRO A 196 -12.79 -0.76 -9.98
C PRO A 196 -12.61 -1.34 -8.59
N SER A 197 -11.68 -0.77 -7.84
CA SER A 197 -11.29 -1.24 -6.51
C SER A 197 -10.96 -0.08 -5.59
N ILE A 198 -11.01 -0.33 -4.29
CA ILE A 198 -10.38 0.51 -3.26
C ILE A 198 -9.47 -0.37 -2.39
N MET A 199 -8.54 0.25 -1.67
CA MET A 199 -7.77 -0.47 -0.65
C MET A 199 -7.91 0.20 0.72
N TYR A 200 -7.81 -0.62 1.76
CA TYR A 200 -7.79 -0.18 3.16
C TYR A 200 -6.81 -1.03 3.96
N GLY A 201 -5.91 -0.39 4.71
CA GLY A 201 -5.05 -1.12 5.65
C GLY A 201 -3.72 -0.44 5.96
N TYR A 202 -2.82 -1.22 6.55
CA TYR A 202 -1.55 -0.76 7.11
C TYR A 202 -0.38 -0.99 6.15
N PHE A 203 0.35 0.10 5.86
CA PHE A 203 1.49 0.09 4.95
C PHE A 203 2.59 0.99 5.49
N MET A 204 3.86 0.69 5.21
CA MET A 204 4.97 1.57 5.59
C MET A 204 6.01 1.63 4.49
N MET A 205 6.54 2.82 4.22
CA MET A 205 7.66 2.97 3.30
C MET A 205 8.95 3.27 4.07
N PHE A 206 9.86 2.30 4.06
CA PHE A 206 11.23 2.49 4.53
C PHE A 206 12.03 3.25 3.48
N ARG A 207 12.86 4.19 3.95
CA ARG A 207 13.88 4.84 3.13
C ARG A 207 14.87 3.79 2.62
N PRO A 208 15.59 4.08 1.51
CA PRO A 208 16.63 3.17 1.03
C PRO A 208 17.61 2.78 2.13
N MET A 209 17.73 1.48 2.35
CA MET A 209 18.66 0.91 3.31
C MET A 209 20.07 0.88 2.71
N SER A 210 21.09 0.85 3.56
CA SER A 210 22.46 0.63 3.12
C SER A 210 22.63 -0.75 2.48
N PRO A 211 23.59 -0.97 1.58
CA PRO A 211 23.94 -2.32 1.15
C PRO A 211 24.32 -3.21 2.34
N GLY A 212 23.81 -4.44 2.39
CA GLY A 212 24.01 -5.37 3.50
C GLY A 212 22.75 -6.14 3.90
N MET A 213 22.84 -6.84 5.03
CA MET A 213 21.70 -7.57 5.58
C MET A 213 20.91 -6.68 6.53
N HIS A 214 19.59 -6.69 6.37
CA HIS A 214 18.62 -6.00 7.21
C HIS A 214 17.55 -6.97 7.66
N THR A 215 16.98 -6.74 8.84
CA THR A 215 15.86 -7.57 9.35
C THR A 215 14.70 -6.68 9.80
N ILE A 216 13.53 -6.93 9.22
CA ILE A 216 12.27 -6.39 9.74
C ILE A 216 11.63 -7.47 10.60
N VAL A 217 11.28 -7.15 11.83
CA VAL A 217 10.46 -8.01 12.69
C VAL A 217 9.18 -7.27 13.02
N ARG A 218 8.06 -7.89 12.69
CA ARG A 218 6.71 -7.44 13.01
C ARG A 218 6.07 -8.45 13.95
N HIS A 219 5.43 -7.97 15.00
CA HIS A 219 4.57 -8.76 15.87
C HIS A 219 3.19 -8.09 15.89
N ASN A 220 2.11 -8.86 15.75
CA ASN A 220 0.76 -8.31 15.78
C ASN A 220 -0.28 -9.33 16.21
N HIS A 221 -1.40 -8.83 16.71
CA HIS A 221 -2.66 -9.57 16.74
C HIS A 221 -3.51 -9.18 15.51
N ASP A 222 -4.21 -10.15 14.91
CA ASP A 222 -5.24 -9.86 13.91
C ASP A 222 -6.62 -9.62 14.56
N SER A 223 -7.65 -9.34 13.75
CA SER A 223 -9.03 -9.16 14.24
C SER A 223 -9.64 -10.41 14.85
N ASP A 224 -9.12 -11.60 14.51
CA ASP A 224 -9.58 -12.88 15.07
C ASP A 224 -8.82 -13.25 16.35
N GLY A 225 -7.85 -12.43 16.78
CA GLY A 225 -7.00 -12.68 17.93
C GLY A 225 -5.84 -13.65 17.67
N LYS A 226 -5.48 -13.92 16.41
CA LYS A 226 -4.27 -14.71 16.10
C LYS A 226 -3.03 -13.92 16.45
N ASP A 227 -2.11 -14.57 17.16
CA ASP A 227 -0.83 -14.02 17.59
C ASP A 227 0.25 -14.34 16.56
N LEU A 228 0.76 -13.32 15.88
CA LEU A 228 1.54 -13.49 14.66
C LEU A 228 2.86 -12.72 14.74
N THR A 229 3.95 -13.42 14.45
CA THR A 229 5.27 -12.82 14.25
C THR A 229 5.72 -13.03 12.81
N PHE A 230 6.16 -11.97 12.15
CA PHE A 230 6.70 -12.00 10.80
C PHE A 230 8.13 -11.48 10.81
N ILE A 231 9.04 -12.24 10.19
CA ILE A 231 10.45 -11.91 10.09
C ILE A 231 10.82 -11.83 8.61
N TYR A 232 11.27 -10.66 8.16
CA TYR A 232 11.77 -10.46 6.81
C TYR A 232 13.28 -10.26 6.86
N HIS A 233 14.04 -11.19 6.28
CA HIS A 233 15.46 -11.04 6.06
C HIS A 233 15.72 -10.44 4.68
N LEU A 234 16.21 -9.21 4.65
CA LEU A 234 16.44 -8.45 3.43
C LEU A 234 17.94 -8.36 3.15
N THR A 235 18.36 -8.76 1.95
CA THR A 235 19.72 -8.53 1.47
C THR A 235 19.71 -7.41 0.44
N VAL A 236 20.34 -6.29 0.75
CA VAL A 236 20.41 -5.10 -0.11
C VAL A 236 21.74 -5.11 -0.87
N GLN A 237 21.69 -5.13 -2.20
CA GLN A 237 22.88 -5.15 -3.07
C GLN A 237 22.72 -4.29 -4.33
#